data_AF-A0A937XD22-F1
#
_entry.id   AF-A0A937XD22-F1
#
_cell.length_a   1.000
_cell.length_b   1.000
_cell.length_c   1.000
_cell.angle_alpha   90.00
_cell.angle_beta   90.00
_cell.angle_gamma   90.00
#
_symmetry.space_group_name_H-M   'P 1'
#
loop_
_entity.id
_entity.type
_entity.pdbx_description
1 polymer ?
#
loop_
_entity_poly.entity_id
_entity_poly.type
_entity_poly.pdbx_seq_one_letter_code
_entity_poly.pdbx_strand_id
1 'polypeptide(L)'
;MSASRSWRLALCAAALCWPMLSGARAVAQWLEADPPGSYLALRGAVSLSGAAPLPIDALPPGEYGLRAEGPGLAAARGRFVRSLAGLEGRPWADATALGLPPGLLHLRRGEARGWSFLGAAAVSAGMAGRTQLSLRDAEKLRDRAALDYEQAVSEEQIRGARRRSLAAAQEVRDREEVRDLWLGILALSWAGAGLEALLLTPQPSLAPSADGGYVATLPRASRSKAAFRSLLVPGAGQRSMGREGRGSLFLTAIAGLGAGAVAAHDAFLEARREQSAAQRLFDEAEDEAALRAARASLERAAERTDDRNALRWALVGAAAGVYVWNVLDAFGLGTATGTGDLTWSLAPAAGGGFVCATWSVR
;
A
#
# COMPACT_ATOMS: atom_id res chain seq x y z
N MET A 1 25.90 -76.64 45.89
CA MET A 1 26.45 -75.94 47.07
C MET A 1 27.67 -75.12 46.64
N SER A 2 27.53 -73.81 46.53
CA SER A 2 28.58 -72.80 46.81
C SER A 2 27.98 -71.45 46.42
N ALA A 3 27.68 -70.67 47.45
CA ALA A 3 27.18 -69.31 47.36
C ALA A 3 28.34 -68.33 47.58
N SER A 4 28.08 -67.07 47.22
CA SER A 4 28.77 -65.85 47.64
C SER A 4 29.95 -65.37 46.78
N ARG A 5 29.76 -64.18 46.18
CA ARG A 5 30.59 -62.96 46.35
C ARG A 5 30.54 -62.09 45.08
N SER A 6 29.71 -61.04 45.08
CA SER A 6 29.92 -59.83 44.23
C SER A 6 28.78 -58.78 44.34
N TRP A 7 28.44 -58.30 45.55
CA TRP A 7 27.45 -57.21 45.71
C TRP A 7 27.89 -56.11 46.68
N ARG A 8 29.17 -55.70 46.67
CA ARG A 8 29.68 -54.64 47.58
C ARG A 8 30.55 -53.55 46.95
N LEU A 9 30.49 -53.33 45.63
CA LEU A 9 31.26 -52.26 44.96
C LEU A 9 30.44 -51.35 44.04
N ALA A 10 29.13 -51.18 44.29
CA ALA A 10 28.26 -50.31 43.50
C ALA A 10 27.60 -49.17 44.29
N LEU A 11 28.13 -48.82 45.48
CA LEU A 11 27.50 -47.84 46.39
C LEU A 11 28.38 -46.64 46.78
N CYS A 12 29.57 -46.49 46.22
CA CYS A 12 30.45 -45.33 46.49
C CYS A 12 30.68 -44.39 45.29
N ALA A 13 30.02 -44.61 44.15
CA ALA A 13 30.12 -43.74 42.96
C ALA A 13 28.84 -42.94 42.64
N ALA A 14 27.87 -42.91 43.56
CA ALA A 14 26.61 -42.17 43.39
C ALA A 14 26.56 -40.84 44.19
N ALA A 15 27.62 -40.49 44.92
CA ALA A 15 27.65 -39.31 45.80
C ALA A 15 28.46 -38.11 45.25
N LEU A 16 29.04 -38.19 44.05
CA LEU A 16 29.83 -37.10 43.43
C LEU A 16 29.21 -36.49 42.17
N CYS A 17 28.02 -36.95 41.76
CA CYS A 17 27.24 -36.37 40.67
C CYS A 17 25.89 -35.87 41.17
N TRP A 18 25.86 -35.18 42.31
CA TRP A 18 24.80 -34.21 42.56
C TRP A 18 25.22 -32.98 41.76
N PRO A 19 24.75 -32.76 40.53
CA PRO A 19 25.00 -31.49 39.90
C PRO A 19 24.45 -30.46 40.87
N MET A 20 25.26 -29.44 41.13
CA MET A 20 24.77 -28.20 41.67
C MET A 20 23.63 -27.76 40.76
N LEU A 21 22.40 -28.16 41.11
CA LEU A 21 21.17 -27.46 40.79
C LEU A 21 21.24 -26.18 41.62
N SER A 22 22.22 -25.33 41.31
CA SER A 22 22.08 -23.91 41.51
C SER A 22 20.84 -23.57 40.71
N GLY A 23 19.71 -23.51 41.41
CA GLY A 23 18.47 -23.00 40.88
C GLY A 23 18.76 -21.58 40.45
N ALA A 24 19.18 -21.41 39.19
CA ALA A 24 19.27 -20.12 38.56
C ALA A 24 17.85 -19.57 38.68
N ARG A 25 17.64 -18.65 39.64
CA ARG A 25 16.41 -17.89 39.72
C ARG A 25 16.28 -17.26 38.35
N ALA A 26 15.26 -17.68 37.59
CA ALA A 26 14.92 -17.03 36.35
C ALA A 26 14.66 -15.56 36.70
N VAL A 27 15.59 -14.68 36.32
CA VAL A 27 15.42 -13.24 36.46
C VAL A 27 14.24 -12.88 35.57
N ALA A 28 13.19 -12.29 36.15
CA ALA A 28 12.02 -11.88 35.40
C ALA A 28 12.45 -10.95 34.26
N GLN A 29 12.10 -11.31 33.03
CA GLN A 29 12.49 -10.54 31.86
C GLN A 29 11.40 -9.53 31.52
N TRP A 30 11.80 -8.27 31.38
CA TRP A 30 10.93 -7.14 31.06
C TRP A 30 11.34 -6.50 29.74
N LEU A 31 10.35 -5.96 29.03
CA LEU A 31 10.53 -5.10 27.87
C LEU A 31 10.17 -3.66 28.27
N GLU A 32 11.20 -2.86 28.46
CA GLU A 32 11.11 -1.43 28.69
C GLU A 32 11.02 -0.66 27.37
N ALA A 33 10.61 0.60 27.44
CA ALA A 33 10.59 1.51 26.30
C ALA A 33 11.36 2.79 26.65
N ASP A 34 12.06 3.33 25.66
CA ASP A 34 12.62 4.69 25.71
C ASP A 34 11.92 5.55 24.64
N PRO A 35 11.07 6.53 25.02
CA PRO A 35 10.83 7.01 26.39
C PRO A 35 9.91 6.11 27.24
N PRO A 36 10.02 6.19 28.58
CA PRO A 36 9.22 5.38 29.50
C PRO A 36 7.72 5.70 29.40
N GLY A 37 6.87 4.73 29.77
CA GLY A 37 5.41 4.87 29.72
C GLY A 37 4.80 4.76 28.32
N SER A 38 5.61 4.48 27.30
CA SER A 38 5.12 4.21 25.94
C SER A 38 4.21 2.97 25.91
N TYR A 39 3.16 3.01 25.08
CA TYR A 39 2.29 1.87 24.88
C TYR A 39 2.93 0.89 23.89
N LEU A 40 3.09 -0.35 24.34
CA LEU A 40 3.66 -1.44 23.54
C LEU A 40 2.57 -2.49 23.30
N ALA A 41 2.54 -3.04 22.08
CA ALA A 41 1.70 -4.16 21.72
C ALA A 41 2.54 -5.21 20.98
N LEU A 42 2.57 -6.41 21.55
CA LEU A 42 3.25 -7.59 21.06
C LEU A 42 2.23 -8.54 20.47
N ARG A 43 2.45 -9.00 19.23
CA ARG A 43 1.54 -9.93 18.54
C ARG A 43 2.31 -11.10 17.94
N GLY A 44 2.04 -12.31 18.43
CA GLY A 44 2.62 -13.56 17.93
C GLY A 44 1.73 -14.74 18.30
N ALA A 45 2.33 -15.82 18.81
CA ALA A 45 1.57 -16.97 19.35
C ALA A 45 0.67 -16.56 20.53
N VAL A 46 1.14 -15.61 21.34
CA VAL A 46 0.37 -14.91 22.37
C VAL A 46 0.43 -13.41 22.05
N SER A 47 -0.61 -12.67 22.44
CA SER A 47 -0.62 -11.21 22.32
C SER A 47 -0.56 -10.57 23.71
N LEU A 48 0.30 -9.57 23.86
CA LEU A 48 0.45 -8.79 25.09
C LEU A 48 0.40 -7.31 24.72
N SER A 49 -0.27 -6.49 25.52
CA SER A 49 -0.28 -5.05 25.28
C SER A 49 -0.46 -4.26 26.58
N GLY A 50 0.19 -3.11 26.66
CA GLY A 50 0.16 -2.26 27.84
C GLY A 50 1.22 -1.17 27.82
N ALA A 51 1.24 -0.33 28.83
CA ALA A 51 2.33 0.62 29.04
C ALA A 51 3.60 -0.13 29.47
N ALA A 52 4.75 0.26 28.94
CA ALA A 52 6.04 -0.28 29.37
C ALA A 52 6.31 0.06 30.86
N PRO A 53 6.94 -0.84 31.64
CA PRO A 53 7.53 -2.11 31.22
C PRO A 53 6.50 -3.24 31.00
N LEU A 54 6.72 -4.08 29.99
CA LEU A 54 5.91 -5.28 29.72
C LEU A 54 6.64 -6.56 30.15
N PRO A 55 6.00 -7.49 30.89
CA PRO A 55 6.59 -8.79 31.18
C PRO A 55 6.64 -9.63 29.90
N ILE A 56 7.80 -10.21 29.59
CA ILE A 56 8.04 -11.01 28.36
C ILE A 56 8.50 -12.44 28.67
N ASP A 57 8.61 -12.78 29.96
CA ASP A 57 8.91 -14.12 30.46
C ASP A 57 7.86 -15.16 30.04
N ALA A 58 6.58 -14.75 30.00
CA ALA A 58 5.47 -15.59 29.59
C ALA A 58 5.35 -15.81 28.07
N LEU A 59 6.18 -15.14 27.25
CA LEU A 59 6.11 -15.30 25.79
C LEU A 59 6.76 -16.60 25.34
N PRO A 60 6.01 -17.54 24.71
CA PRO A 60 6.62 -18.74 24.15
C PRO A 60 7.62 -18.38 23.03
N PRO A 61 8.63 -19.24 22.77
CA PRO A 61 9.54 -19.04 21.65
C PRO A 61 8.80 -18.87 20.32
N GLY A 62 9.20 -17.91 19.50
CA GLY A 62 8.53 -17.60 18.24
C GLY A 62 8.79 -16.18 17.74
N GLU A 63 8.18 -15.85 16.61
CA GLU A 63 8.23 -14.51 16.03
C GLU A 63 7.08 -13.65 16.57
N TYR A 64 7.40 -12.41 16.92
CA TYR A 64 6.44 -11.41 17.38
C TYR A 64 6.58 -10.11 16.59
N GLY A 65 5.44 -9.53 16.25
CA GLY A 65 5.36 -8.13 15.83
C GLY A 65 5.33 -7.22 17.06
N LEU A 66 6.07 -6.12 17.00
CA LEU A 66 6.07 -5.04 17.99
C LEU A 66 5.41 -3.81 17.36
N ARG A 67 4.35 -3.31 17.97
CA ARG A 67 3.78 -1.98 17.70
C ARG A 67 4.01 -1.12 18.92
N ALA A 68 4.53 0.09 18.72
CA ALA A 68 4.81 1.02 19.80
C ALA A 68 4.28 2.41 19.45
N GLU A 69 3.55 3.01 20.38
CA GLU A 69 2.90 4.31 20.21
C GLU A 69 2.93 5.11 21.52
N GLY A 70 2.93 6.44 21.39
CA GLY A 70 2.87 7.33 22.54
C GLY A 70 2.93 8.80 22.13
N PRO A 71 2.64 9.73 23.07
CA PRO A 71 2.71 11.16 22.82
C PRO A 71 4.11 11.57 22.33
N GLY A 72 4.16 12.29 21.21
CA GLY A 72 5.43 12.74 20.61
C GLY A 72 6.28 11.65 19.95
N LEU A 73 5.78 10.40 19.90
CA LEU A 73 6.47 9.28 19.27
C LEU A 73 5.95 9.01 17.88
N ALA A 74 6.84 8.52 17.02
CA ALA A 74 6.41 7.95 15.76
C ALA A 74 5.75 6.59 16.05
N ALA A 75 4.68 6.27 15.32
CA ALA A 75 4.04 4.95 15.41
C ALA A 75 4.99 3.91 14.82
N ALA A 76 5.78 3.30 15.70
CA ALA A 76 6.86 2.41 15.34
C ALA A 76 6.34 0.98 15.23
N ARG A 77 6.87 0.26 14.23
CA ARG A 77 6.55 -1.14 13.97
C ARG A 77 7.84 -1.90 13.75
N GLY A 78 8.00 -2.99 14.49
CA GLY A 78 9.17 -3.84 14.44
C GLY A 78 8.81 -5.30 14.53
N ARG A 79 9.82 -6.16 14.43
CA ARG A 79 9.70 -7.59 14.66
C ARG A 79 10.81 -8.04 15.59
N PHE A 80 10.57 -9.11 16.32
CA PHE A 80 11.62 -9.79 17.04
C PHE A 80 11.34 -11.29 17.11
N VAL A 81 12.39 -12.06 17.32
CA VAL A 81 12.32 -13.49 17.58
C VAL A 81 12.65 -13.72 19.04
N ARG A 82 11.72 -14.34 19.76
CA ARG A 82 11.92 -14.85 21.11
C ARG A 82 12.47 -16.27 21.01
N SER A 83 13.65 -16.49 21.56
CA SER A 83 14.30 -17.80 21.68
C SER A 83 14.66 -18.07 23.13
N LEU A 84 15.11 -19.28 23.48
CA LEU A 84 15.62 -19.55 24.83
C LEU A 84 16.85 -18.70 25.19
N ALA A 85 17.63 -18.28 24.19
CA ALA A 85 18.81 -17.44 24.37
C ALA A 85 18.47 -15.96 24.59
N GLY A 86 17.26 -15.52 24.27
CA GLY A 86 16.83 -14.13 24.43
C GLY A 86 15.92 -13.62 23.32
N LEU A 87 15.84 -12.29 23.20
CA LEU A 87 15.15 -11.58 22.14
C LEU A 87 16.15 -11.05 21.09
N GLU A 88 15.85 -11.34 19.82
CA GLU A 88 16.61 -10.84 18.68
C GLU A 88 15.71 -9.92 17.83
N GLY A 89 16.11 -8.65 17.65
CA GLY A 89 15.41 -7.73 16.77
C GLY A 89 15.51 -8.14 15.29
N ARG A 90 14.41 -8.02 14.55
CA ARG A 90 14.34 -8.28 13.11
C ARG A 90 13.77 -7.05 12.39
N PRO A 91 14.23 -6.76 11.16
CA PRO A 91 13.67 -5.66 10.39
C PRO A 91 12.19 -5.93 10.10
N TRP A 92 11.41 -4.85 10.06
CA TRP A 92 9.98 -4.92 9.74
C TRP A 92 9.74 -5.56 8.38
N ALA A 93 10.52 -5.13 7.39
CA ALA A 93 10.54 -5.62 6.03
C ALA A 93 12.00 -5.81 5.58
N ASP A 94 12.22 -6.80 4.71
CA ASP A 94 13.49 -7.01 4.01
C ASP A 94 13.33 -6.69 2.52
N ALA A 95 14.42 -6.77 1.75
CA ALA A 95 14.41 -6.46 0.33
C ALA A 95 13.41 -7.30 -0.49
N THR A 96 12.97 -8.47 0.01
CA THR A 96 11.96 -9.28 -0.67
C THR A 96 10.60 -8.59 -0.72
N ALA A 97 10.36 -7.59 0.13
CA ALA A 97 9.17 -6.74 0.09
C ALA A 97 8.94 -6.09 -1.29
N LEU A 98 10.02 -5.78 -2.02
CA LEU A 98 9.93 -5.21 -3.37
C LEU A 98 9.47 -6.22 -4.42
N GLY A 99 9.64 -7.52 -4.17
CA GLY A 99 9.18 -8.58 -5.07
C GLY A 99 7.76 -9.07 -4.77
N LEU A 100 7.17 -8.68 -3.65
CA LEU A 100 5.82 -9.09 -3.28
C LEU A 100 4.77 -8.18 -3.96
N PRO A 101 3.59 -8.72 -4.31
CA PRO A 101 2.47 -7.91 -4.78
C PRO A 101 2.17 -6.74 -3.83
N PRO A 102 1.73 -5.58 -4.36
CA PRO A 102 1.53 -4.37 -3.55
C PRO A 102 0.53 -4.64 -2.43
N GLY A 103 0.91 -4.27 -1.21
CA GLY A 103 0.06 -4.46 -0.03
C GLY A 103 0.09 -5.86 0.60
N LEU A 104 0.58 -6.90 -0.08
CA LEU A 104 0.55 -8.28 0.45
C LEU A 104 1.38 -8.41 1.74
N LEU A 105 2.54 -7.74 1.81
CA LEU A 105 3.34 -7.70 3.02
C LEU A 105 2.55 -7.09 4.19
N HIS A 106 1.91 -5.94 3.97
CA HIS A 106 1.08 -5.27 4.97
C HIS A 106 -0.09 -6.16 5.43
N LEU A 107 -0.77 -6.84 4.50
CA LEU A 107 -1.85 -7.78 4.83
C LEU A 107 -1.36 -8.98 5.66
N ARG A 108 -0.22 -9.58 5.30
CA ARG A 108 0.42 -10.65 6.08
C ARG A 108 0.78 -10.20 7.50
N ARG A 109 0.97 -8.90 7.70
CA ARG A 109 1.24 -8.27 9.00
C ARG A 109 -0.02 -7.77 9.71
N GLY A 110 -1.21 -8.03 9.15
CA GLY A 110 -2.49 -7.65 9.75
C GLY A 110 -2.79 -6.16 9.66
N GLU A 111 -2.19 -5.45 8.70
CA GLU A 111 -2.40 -4.01 8.52
C GLU A 111 -3.42 -3.73 7.42
N ALA A 112 -4.49 -3.01 7.77
CA ALA A 112 -5.59 -2.71 6.85
C ALA A 112 -5.16 -1.92 5.60
N ARG A 113 -4.08 -1.11 5.70
CA ARG A 113 -3.52 -0.36 4.55
C ARG A 113 -3.07 -1.24 3.39
N GLY A 114 -2.79 -2.52 3.65
CA GLY A 114 -2.47 -3.48 2.59
C GLY A 114 -3.60 -3.61 1.56
N TRP A 115 -4.86 -3.42 1.97
CA TRP A 115 -6.01 -3.42 1.06
C TRP A 115 -6.01 -2.23 0.10
N SER A 116 -5.56 -1.04 0.52
CA SER A 116 -5.48 0.13 -0.36
C SER A 116 -4.48 -0.10 -1.49
N PHE A 117 -3.28 -0.60 -1.18
CA PHE A 117 -2.27 -0.91 -2.18
C PHE A 117 -2.70 -2.05 -3.11
N LEU A 118 -3.25 -3.13 -2.55
CA LEU A 118 -3.70 -4.27 -3.32
C LEU A 118 -4.87 -3.88 -4.24
N GLY A 119 -5.82 -3.10 -3.75
CA GLY A 119 -6.96 -2.61 -4.51
C GLY A 119 -6.52 -1.72 -5.68
N ALA A 120 -5.64 -0.75 -5.43
CA ALA A 120 -5.08 0.11 -6.48
C ALA A 120 -4.34 -0.70 -7.55
N ALA A 121 -3.52 -1.67 -7.14
CA ALA A 121 -2.81 -2.55 -8.05
C ALA A 121 -3.75 -3.45 -8.87
N ALA A 122 -4.76 -4.06 -8.23
CA ALA A 122 -5.71 -4.93 -8.90
C ALA A 122 -6.54 -4.18 -9.95
N VAL A 123 -7.05 -2.99 -9.61
CA VAL A 123 -7.78 -2.14 -10.55
C VAL A 123 -6.88 -1.76 -11.73
N SER A 124 -5.66 -1.30 -11.47
CA SER A 124 -4.74 -0.87 -12.51
C SER A 124 -4.33 -2.01 -13.44
N ALA A 125 -4.05 -3.20 -12.88
CA ALA A 125 -3.74 -4.39 -13.68
C ALA A 125 -4.94 -4.85 -14.51
N GLY A 126 -6.15 -4.86 -13.95
CA GLY A 126 -7.37 -5.20 -14.66
C GLY A 126 -7.65 -4.24 -15.83
N MET A 127 -7.49 -2.93 -15.60
CA MET A 127 -7.66 -1.91 -16.63
C MET A 127 -6.57 -1.97 -17.70
N ALA A 128 -5.30 -2.16 -17.33
CA ALA A 128 -4.22 -2.38 -18.30
C ALA A 128 -4.48 -3.63 -19.16
N GLY A 129 -4.96 -4.73 -18.56
CA GLY A 129 -5.35 -5.94 -19.27
C GLY A 129 -6.51 -5.70 -20.23
N ARG A 130 -7.55 -4.96 -19.81
CA ARG A 130 -8.66 -4.55 -20.69
C ARG A 130 -8.17 -3.70 -21.86
N THR A 131 -7.31 -2.71 -21.61
CA THR A 131 -6.76 -1.86 -22.68
C THR A 131 -5.85 -2.64 -23.62
N GLN A 132 -5.10 -3.63 -23.12
CA GLN A 132 -4.30 -4.53 -23.96
C GLN A 132 -5.15 -5.38 -24.91
N LEU A 133 -6.34 -5.82 -24.48
CA LEU A 133 -7.29 -6.49 -25.38
C LEU A 133 -7.80 -5.52 -26.46
N SER A 134 -8.17 -4.30 -26.06
CA SER A 134 -8.60 -3.27 -27.00
C SER A 134 -7.51 -2.86 -27.99
N LEU A 135 -6.24 -2.85 -27.56
CA LEU A 135 -5.09 -2.57 -28.41
C LEU A 135 -4.95 -3.62 -29.52
N ARG A 136 -5.10 -4.91 -29.19
CA ARG A 136 -5.07 -6.00 -30.18
C ARG A 136 -6.15 -5.86 -31.24
N ASP A 137 -7.32 -5.36 -30.87
CA ASP A 137 -8.40 -5.13 -31.82
C ASP A 137 -8.11 -3.90 -32.70
N ALA A 138 -7.54 -2.84 -32.14
CA ALA A 138 -7.06 -1.68 -32.89
C ALA A 138 -5.93 -2.05 -33.88
N GLU A 139 -5.01 -2.95 -33.50
CA GLU A 139 -3.96 -3.47 -34.39
C GLU A 139 -4.57 -4.22 -35.58
N LYS A 140 -5.55 -5.11 -35.35
CA LYS A 140 -6.25 -5.79 -36.45
C LYS A 140 -6.96 -4.80 -37.38
N LEU A 141 -7.57 -3.74 -36.84
CA LEU A 141 -8.20 -2.69 -37.64
C LEU A 141 -7.18 -1.95 -38.49
N ARG A 142 -6.02 -1.63 -37.93
CA ARG A 142 -4.91 -1.00 -38.66
C ARG A 142 -4.42 -1.90 -39.80
N ASP A 143 -4.22 -3.18 -39.54
CA ASP A 143 -3.74 -4.13 -40.55
C ASP A 143 -4.76 -4.31 -41.68
N ARG A 144 -6.07 -4.37 -41.37
CA ARG A 144 -7.14 -4.35 -42.38
C ARG A 144 -7.14 -3.06 -43.19
N ALA A 145 -7.01 -1.91 -42.53
CA ALA A 145 -6.98 -0.62 -43.21
C ALA A 145 -5.73 -0.44 -44.10
N ALA A 146 -4.61 -1.08 -43.74
CA ALA A 146 -3.42 -1.15 -44.58
C ALA A 146 -3.67 -1.99 -45.84
N LEU A 147 -4.28 -3.16 -45.70
CA LEU A 147 -4.66 -4.00 -46.85
C LEU A 147 -5.65 -3.30 -47.79
N ASP A 148 -6.66 -2.61 -47.24
CA ASP A 148 -7.59 -1.80 -48.02
C ASP A 148 -6.87 -0.71 -48.83
N TYR A 149 -5.82 -0.11 -48.26
CA TYR A 149 -5.03 0.92 -48.93
C TYR A 149 -4.18 0.33 -50.06
N GLU A 150 -3.60 -0.85 -49.86
CA GLU A 150 -2.87 -1.58 -50.91
C GLU A 150 -3.78 -2.04 -52.06
N GLN A 151 -5.03 -2.38 -51.77
CA GLN A 151 -6.01 -2.85 -52.76
C GLN A 151 -6.79 -1.72 -53.44
N ALA A 152 -6.63 -0.47 -53.00
CA ALA A 152 -7.36 0.65 -53.56
C ALA A 152 -6.86 0.98 -54.98
N VAL A 153 -7.77 0.93 -55.96
CA VAL A 153 -7.43 1.14 -57.38
C VAL A 153 -7.85 2.50 -57.92
N SER A 154 -8.89 3.12 -57.33
CA SER A 154 -9.33 4.47 -57.72
C SER A 154 -8.80 5.55 -56.78
N GLU A 155 -8.68 6.78 -57.27
CA GLU A 155 -8.24 7.91 -56.44
C GLU A 155 -9.14 8.13 -55.22
N GLU A 156 -10.46 7.97 -55.40
CA GLU A 156 -11.43 8.04 -54.31
C GLU A 156 -11.22 6.93 -53.27
N GLN A 157 -11.00 5.69 -53.73
CA GLN A 157 -10.68 4.56 -52.85
C GLN A 157 -9.36 4.79 -52.10
N ILE A 158 -8.33 5.31 -52.77
CA ILE A 158 -7.03 5.61 -52.16
C ILE A 158 -7.18 6.67 -51.07
N ARG A 159 -7.91 7.75 -51.34
CA ARG A 159 -8.20 8.79 -50.34
C ARG A 159 -8.97 8.22 -49.15
N GLY A 160 -10.02 7.43 -49.41
CA GLY A 160 -10.81 6.77 -48.37
C GLY A 160 -10.00 5.81 -47.50
N ALA A 161 -9.24 4.91 -48.13
CA ALA A 161 -8.41 3.93 -47.44
C ALA A 161 -7.27 4.59 -46.65
N ARG A 162 -6.66 5.66 -47.18
CA ARG A 162 -5.66 6.45 -46.45
C ARG A 162 -6.23 7.04 -45.16
N ARG A 163 -7.44 7.61 -45.22
CA ARG A 163 -8.13 8.15 -44.03
C ARG A 163 -8.39 7.06 -42.99
N ARG A 164 -8.86 5.88 -43.41
CA ARG A 164 -9.08 4.73 -42.52
C ARG A 164 -7.77 4.25 -41.87
N SER A 165 -6.70 4.15 -42.66
CA SER A 165 -5.38 3.73 -42.18
C SER A 165 -4.82 4.70 -41.13
N LEU A 166 -4.91 6.01 -41.39
CA LEU A 166 -4.49 7.04 -40.42
C LEU A 166 -5.32 7.01 -39.13
N ALA A 167 -6.64 6.85 -39.24
CA ALA A 167 -7.53 6.75 -38.08
C ALA A 167 -7.22 5.51 -37.23
N ALA A 168 -7.01 4.35 -37.86
CA ALA A 168 -6.65 3.12 -37.15
C ALA A 168 -5.26 3.21 -36.49
N ALA A 169 -4.29 3.83 -37.15
CA ALA A 169 -2.97 4.09 -36.57
C ALA A 169 -3.01 5.05 -35.38
N GLN A 170 -3.94 6.02 -35.39
CA GLN A 170 -4.17 6.89 -34.24
C GLN A 170 -4.82 6.14 -33.08
N GLU A 171 -5.81 5.27 -33.35
CA GLU A 171 -6.44 4.47 -32.31
C GLU A 171 -5.44 3.55 -31.59
N VAL A 172 -4.54 2.88 -32.32
CA VAL A 172 -3.46 2.07 -31.72
C VAL A 172 -2.64 2.90 -30.71
N ARG A 173 -2.18 4.09 -31.12
CA ARG A 173 -1.39 4.98 -30.25
C ARG A 173 -2.17 5.44 -29.01
N ASP A 174 -3.42 5.82 -29.19
CA ASP A 174 -4.28 6.23 -28.08
C ASP A 174 -4.46 5.08 -27.05
N ARG A 175 -4.60 3.82 -27.52
CA ARG A 175 -4.71 2.64 -26.64
C ARG A 175 -3.40 2.30 -25.93
N GLU A 176 -2.27 2.42 -26.62
CA GLU A 176 -0.94 2.27 -26.00
C GLU A 176 -0.75 3.28 -24.87
N GLU A 177 -1.07 4.56 -25.13
CA GLU A 177 -0.96 5.62 -24.15
C GLU A 177 -1.80 5.34 -22.89
N VAL A 178 -3.08 4.96 -23.05
CA VAL A 178 -3.95 4.63 -21.90
C VAL A 178 -3.46 3.40 -21.14
N ARG A 179 -2.97 2.36 -21.84
CA ARG A 179 -2.40 1.16 -21.20
C ARG A 179 -1.19 1.55 -20.35
N ASP A 180 -0.29 2.35 -20.92
CA ASP A 180 0.96 2.73 -20.27
C ASP A 180 0.70 3.60 -19.04
N LEU A 181 -0.33 4.44 -19.06
CA LEU A 181 -0.80 5.17 -17.86
C LEU A 181 -1.27 4.23 -16.75
N TRP A 182 -2.05 3.19 -17.07
CA TRP A 182 -2.47 2.19 -16.07
C TRP A 182 -1.30 1.37 -15.53
N LEU A 183 -0.34 0.99 -16.39
CA LEU A 183 0.90 0.35 -15.96
C LEU A 183 1.74 1.28 -15.06
N GLY A 184 1.73 2.58 -15.35
CA GLY A 184 2.34 3.60 -14.48
C GLY A 184 1.73 3.63 -13.09
N ILE A 185 0.40 3.64 -12.96
CA ILE A 185 -0.29 3.60 -11.65
C ILE A 185 0.02 2.29 -10.91
N LEU A 186 0.04 1.15 -11.62
CA LEU A 186 0.41 -0.13 -11.05
C LEU A 186 1.84 -0.10 -10.49
N ALA A 187 2.80 0.38 -11.28
CA ALA A 187 4.20 0.50 -10.88
C ALA A 187 4.37 1.44 -9.67
N LEU A 188 3.69 2.59 -9.66
CA LEU A 188 3.70 3.53 -8.53
C LEU A 188 3.10 2.91 -7.27
N SER A 189 2.02 2.14 -7.38
CA SER A 189 1.42 1.44 -6.24
C SER A 189 2.39 0.40 -5.65
N TRP A 190 3.13 -0.29 -6.53
CA TRP A 190 4.14 -1.28 -6.14
C TRP A 190 5.36 -0.63 -5.46
N ALA A 191 5.94 0.37 -6.10
CA ALA A 191 7.06 1.13 -5.56
C ALA A 191 6.67 1.80 -4.24
N GLY A 192 5.48 2.39 -4.15
CA GLY A 192 4.97 3.02 -2.95
C GLY A 192 4.83 2.05 -1.78
N ALA A 193 4.24 0.87 -2.01
CA ALA A 193 4.13 -0.18 -0.98
C ALA A 193 5.51 -0.66 -0.50
N GLY A 194 6.44 -0.89 -1.43
CA GLY A 194 7.80 -1.32 -1.11
C GLY A 194 8.60 -0.26 -0.33
N LEU A 195 8.59 0.99 -0.79
CA LEU A 195 9.23 2.12 -0.12
C LEU A 195 8.65 2.34 1.28
N GLU A 196 7.32 2.24 1.42
CA GLU A 196 6.67 2.39 2.72
C GLU A 196 7.10 1.30 3.71
N ALA A 197 7.14 0.05 3.25
CA ALA A 197 7.55 -1.07 4.08
C ALA A 197 9.04 -0.99 4.49
N LEU A 198 9.93 -0.63 3.56
CA LEU A 198 11.37 -0.63 3.77
C LEU A 198 11.90 0.62 4.49
N LEU A 199 11.46 1.80 4.06
CA LEU A 199 12.11 3.06 4.42
C LEU A 199 11.23 3.96 5.28
N LEU A 200 9.91 3.96 5.07
CA LEU A 200 9.04 4.97 5.69
C LEU A 200 8.41 4.50 6.99
N THR A 201 8.33 3.18 7.23
CA THR A 201 7.83 2.62 8.49
C THR A 201 8.88 2.78 9.59
N PRO A 202 8.63 3.58 10.64
CA PRO A 202 9.57 3.74 11.74
C PRO A 202 9.78 2.40 12.47
N GLN A 203 11.03 2.02 12.73
CA GLN A 203 11.34 0.76 13.39
C GLN A 203 11.94 1.03 14.79
N PRO A 204 11.50 0.31 15.83
CA PRO A 204 12.14 0.35 17.14
C PRO A 204 13.48 -0.41 17.08
N SER A 205 14.49 0.07 17.80
CA SER A 205 15.70 -0.72 18.07
C SER A 205 15.57 -1.44 19.41
N LEU A 206 15.99 -2.70 19.47
CA LEU A 206 15.96 -3.50 20.68
C LEU A 206 17.39 -3.72 21.18
N ALA A 207 17.64 -3.40 22.45
CA ALA A 207 18.92 -3.63 23.10
C ALA A 207 18.73 -4.36 24.44
N PRO A 208 19.67 -5.22 24.86
CA PRO A 208 19.64 -5.79 26.21
C PRO A 208 19.85 -4.68 27.25
N SER A 209 19.15 -4.78 28.38
CA SER A 209 19.32 -3.91 29.56
C SER A 209 20.32 -4.52 30.54
N ALA A 210 20.96 -3.69 31.38
CA ALA A 210 21.89 -4.14 32.42
C ALA A 210 21.21 -5.05 33.46
N ASP A 211 19.91 -4.87 33.69
CA ASP A 211 19.12 -5.63 34.67
C ASP A 211 18.61 -6.98 34.13
N GLY A 212 19.08 -7.42 32.95
CA GLY A 212 18.67 -8.68 32.33
C GLY A 212 17.36 -8.62 31.53
N GLY A 213 16.77 -7.44 31.39
CA GLY A 213 15.64 -7.14 30.50
C GLY A 213 16.07 -6.66 29.10
N TYR A 214 15.14 -6.03 28.39
CA TYR A 214 15.37 -5.43 27.08
C TYR A 214 14.75 -4.03 27.02
N VAL A 215 15.38 -3.12 26.30
CA VAL A 215 14.87 -1.76 26.05
C VAL A 215 14.56 -1.62 24.57
N ALA A 216 13.31 -1.24 24.26
CA ALA A 216 12.90 -0.81 22.93
C ALA A 216 13.04 0.71 22.80
N THR A 217 14.04 1.18 22.06
CA THR A 217 14.21 2.61 21.76
C THR A 217 13.29 3.00 20.63
N LEU A 218 12.43 3.99 20.87
CA LEU A 218 11.38 4.41 19.95
C LEU A 218 11.75 5.70 19.22
N PRO A 219 11.59 5.75 17.89
CA PRO A 219 11.86 6.97 17.13
C PRO A 219 10.86 8.08 17.50
N ARG A 220 11.37 9.27 17.80
CA ARG A 220 10.52 10.46 18.03
C ARG A 220 9.81 10.90 16.75
N ALA A 221 8.57 11.38 16.89
CA ALA A 221 7.86 11.99 15.79
C ALA A 221 8.51 13.32 15.41
N SER A 222 8.65 13.56 14.10
CA SER A 222 9.14 14.82 13.56
C SER A 222 8.25 15.23 12.41
N ARG A 223 7.73 16.47 12.48
CA ARG A 223 6.82 17.04 11.48
C ARG A 223 7.45 17.13 10.09
N SER A 224 8.71 17.55 10.01
CA SER A 224 9.44 17.62 8.73
C SER A 224 9.67 16.23 8.15
N LYS A 225 10.07 15.24 8.97
CA LYS A 225 10.20 13.85 8.52
C LYS A 225 8.86 13.27 8.07
N ALA A 226 7.77 13.59 8.78
CA ALA A 226 6.45 13.15 8.40
C ALA A 226 6.00 13.75 7.06
N ALA A 227 6.18 15.06 6.86
CA ALA A 227 5.89 15.72 5.58
C ALA A 227 6.70 15.10 4.43
N PHE A 228 7.99 14.85 4.65
CA PHE A 228 8.84 14.17 3.66
C PHE A 228 8.35 12.76 3.34
N ARG A 229 7.95 11.97 4.34
CA ARG A 229 7.34 10.64 4.11
C ARG A 229 6.06 10.75 3.28
N SER A 230 5.20 11.72 3.58
CA SER A 230 3.95 11.95 2.83
C SER A 230 4.18 12.48 1.41
N LEU A 231 5.31 13.13 1.15
CA LEU A 231 5.76 13.48 -0.20
C LEU A 231 6.10 12.20 -0.99
N LEU A 232 6.83 11.27 -0.39
CA LEU A 232 7.21 10.03 -1.08
C LEU A 232 6.02 9.08 -1.29
N VAL A 233 5.23 8.87 -0.23
CA VAL A 233 4.07 7.98 -0.26
C VAL A 233 2.90 8.67 0.42
N PRO A 234 1.80 8.91 -0.30
CA PRO A 234 0.61 9.52 0.26
C PRO A 234 0.13 8.86 1.57
N GLY A 235 -0.09 9.69 2.59
CA GLY A 235 -0.53 9.28 3.92
C GLY A 235 0.55 8.67 4.83
N ALA A 236 1.78 8.45 4.35
CA ALA A 236 2.82 7.79 5.15
C ALA A 236 3.27 8.63 6.36
N GLY A 237 3.30 9.96 6.22
CA GLY A 237 3.57 10.88 7.31
C GLY A 237 2.54 10.77 8.44
N GLN A 238 1.26 10.80 8.10
CA GLN A 238 0.13 10.63 9.03
C GLN A 238 0.22 9.28 9.75
N ARG A 239 0.45 8.19 9.01
CA ARG A 239 0.65 6.85 9.59
C ARG A 239 1.85 6.81 10.53
N SER A 240 2.95 7.49 10.17
CA SER A 240 4.13 7.59 11.04
C SER A 240 3.89 8.38 12.32
N MET A 241 2.82 9.19 12.39
CA MET A 241 2.38 9.90 13.59
C MET A 241 1.20 9.22 14.31
N GLY A 242 0.92 7.95 13.99
CA GLY A 242 -0.19 7.21 14.60
C GLY A 242 -1.58 7.56 14.05
N ARG A 243 -1.68 8.44 13.05
CA ARG A 243 -2.95 8.83 12.41
C ARG A 243 -3.30 7.89 11.26
N GLU A 244 -3.46 6.59 11.56
CA GLU A 244 -3.62 5.54 10.54
C GLU A 244 -4.80 5.79 9.59
N GLY A 245 -5.98 6.11 10.13
CA GLY A 245 -7.18 6.36 9.34
C GLY A 245 -7.02 7.54 8.36
N ARG A 246 -6.43 8.65 8.81
CA ARG A 246 -6.13 9.80 7.95
C ARG A 246 -5.15 9.45 6.84
N GLY A 247 -4.10 8.69 7.16
CA GLY A 247 -3.15 8.25 6.14
C GLY A 247 -3.78 7.38 5.07
N SER A 248 -4.65 6.42 5.46
CA SER A 248 -5.38 5.58 4.51
C SER A 248 -6.33 6.38 3.63
N LEU A 249 -7.02 7.39 4.19
CA LEU A 249 -7.89 8.29 3.43
C LEU A 249 -7.12 8.99 2.30
N PHE A 250 -5.96 9.58 2.61
CA PHE A 250 -5.15 10.27 1.60
C PHE A 250 -4.67 9.33 0.49
N LEU A 251 -4.17 8.15 0.86
CA LEU A 251 -3.72 7.16 -0.11
C LEU A 251 -4.86 6.74 -1.06
N THR A 252 -6.02 6.40 -0.49
CA THR A 252 -7.19 5.98 -1.29
C THR A 252 -7.73 7.14 -2.14
N ALA A 253 -7.80 8.36 -1.62
CA ALA A 253 -8.28 9.52 -2.38
C ALA A 253 -7.39 9.83 -3.59
N ILE A 254 -6.06 9.83 -3.41
CA ILE A 254 -5.12 10.08 -4.50
C ILE A 254 -5.15 8.95 -5.53
N ALA A 255 -5.18 7.68 -5.09
CA ALA A 255 -5.31 6.54 -5.99
C ALA A 255 -6.62 6.59 -6.80
N GLY A 256 -7.74 6.92 -6.15
CA GLY A 256 -9.05 7.06 -6.79
C GLY A 256 -9.09 8.20 -7.82
N LEU A 257 -8.58 9.39 -7.45
CA LEU A 257 -8.52 10.53 -8.37
C LEU A 257 -7.55 10.29 -9.54
N GLY A 258 -6.41 9.64 -9.29
CA GLY A 258 -5.47 9.25 -10.34
C GLY A 258 -6.08 8.27 -11.34
N ALA A 259 -6.75 7.22 -10.84
CA ALA A 259 -7.50 6.29 -11.67
C ALA A 259 -8.63 6.98 -12.47
N GLY A 260 -9.37 7.88 -11.82
CA GLY A 260 -10.38 8.71 -12.47
C GLY A 260 -9.80 9.59 -13.58
N ALA A 261 -8.63 10.19 -13.36
CA ALA A 261 -7.95 11.02 -14.35
C ALA A 261 -7.55 10.23 -15.59
N VAL A 262 -7.06 8.99 -15.44
CA VAL A 262 -6.76 8.11 -16.59
C VAL A 262 -8.03 7.71 -17.33
N ALA A 263 -9.12 7.39 -16.63
CA ALA A 263 -10.40 7.10 -17.26
C ALA A 263 -10.97 8.31 -18.02
N ALA A 264 -10.86 9.52 -17.46
CA ALA A 264 -11.27 10.75 -18.13
C ALA A 264 -10.36 11.08 -19.34
N HIS A 265 -9.08 10.71 -19.29
CA HIS A 265 -8.17 10.84 -20.42
C HIS A 265 -8.57 9.92 -21.58
N ASP A 266 -8.91 8.66 -21.32
CA ASP A 266 -9.43 7.73 -22.34
C ASP A 266 -10.71 8.30 -23.00
N ALA A 267 -11.65 8.80 -22.20
CA ALA A 267 -12.88 9.42 -22.69
C ALA A 267 -12.62 10.70 -23.51
N PHE A 268 -11.59 11.48 -23.15
CA PHE A 268 -11.16 12.64 -23.94
C PHE A 268 -10.58 12.23 -25.30
N LEU A 269 -9.71 11.19 -25.33
CA LEU A 269 -9.15 10.68 -26.57
C LEU A 269 -10.25 10.15 -27.50
N GLU A 270 -11.27 9.47 -26.94
CA GLU A 270 -12.45 9.04 -27.68
C GLU A 270 -13.24 10.21 -28.28
N ALA A 271 -13.57 11.23 -27.47
CA ALA A 271 -14.27 12.42 -27.94
C ALA A 271 -13.49 13.15 -29.05
N ARG A 272 -12.16 13.24 -28.92
CA ARG A 272 -11.27 13.81 -29.95
C ARG A 272 -11.34 13.04 -31.27
N ARG A 273 -11.46 11.71 -31.24
CA ARG A 273 -11.66 10.90 -32.46
C ARG A 273 -13.01 11.18 -33.10
N GLU A 274 -14.06 11.33 -32.30
CA GLU A 274 -15.40 11.70 -32.81
C GLU A 274 -15.43 13.09 -33.43
N GLN A 275 -14.79 14.08 -32.80
CA GLN A 275 -14.65 15.42 -33.37
C GLN A 275 -13.90 15.39 -34.70
N SER A 276 -12.82 14.60 -34.77
CA SER A 276 -12.06 14.41 -36.02
C SER A 276 -12.92 13.75 -37.10
N ALA A 277 -13.83 12.86 -36.73
CA ALA A 277 -14.79 12.24 -37.66
C ALA A 277 -15.87 13.23 -38.12
N ALA A 278 -16.41 14.03 -37.21
CA ALA A 278 -17.39 15.07 -37.54
C ALA A 278 -16.80 16.16 -38.43
N GLN A 279 -15.52 16.52 -38.22
CA GLN A 279 -14.81 17.46 -39.07
C GLN A 279 -14.72 16.94 -40.51
N ARG A 280 -14.42 15.65 -40.70
CA ARG A 280 -14.40 15.04 -42.03
C ARG A 280 -15.77 15.08 -42.71
N LEU A 281 -16.85 14.79 -41.98
CA LEU A 281 -18.21 14.89 -42.51
C LEU A 281 -18.56 16.32 -42.94
N PHE A 282 -18.05 17.32 -42.21
CA PHE A 282 -18.22 18.73 -42.56
C PHE A 282 -17.43 19.10 -43.82
N ASP A 283 -16.18 18.66 -43.91
CA ASP A 283 -15.30 18.93 -45.07
C ASP A 283 -15.79 18.23 -46.35
N GLU A 284 -16.52 17.11 -46.21
CA GLU A 284 -17.06 16.29 -47.31
C GLU A 284 -18.49 16.67 -47.72
N ALA A 285 -19.16 17.59 -47.00
CA ALA A 285 -20.54 17.96 -47.30
C ALA A 285 -20.63 18.85 -48.56
N GLU A 286 -21.33 18.37 -49.59
CA GLU A 286 -21.46 19.07 -50.87
C GLU A 286 -22.69 20.00 -50.96
N ASP A 287 -23.76 19.67 -50.23
CA ASP A 287 -25.01 20.42 -50.26
C ASP A 287 -25.31 21.17 -48.95
N GLU A 288 -26.13 22.22 -49.03
CA GLU A 288 -26.45 23.10 -47.89
C GLU A 288 -27.18 22.36 -46.74
N ALA A 289 -27.93 21.30 -47.02
CA ALA A 289 -28.59 20.53 -45.98
C ALA A 289 -27.59 19.63 -45.24
N ALA A 290 -26.73 18.93 -45.99
CA ALA A 290 -25.62 18.14 -45.47
C ALA A 290 -24.65 19.01 -44.67
N LEU A 291 -24.30 20.19 -45.19
CA LEU A 291 -23.38 21.13 -44.54
C LEU A 291 -23.94 21.60 -43.19
N ARG A 292 -25.23 21.95 -43.12
CA ARG A 292 -25.90 22.33 -41.86
C ARG A 292 -25.93 21.18 -40.86
N ALA A 293 -26.23 19.96 -41.30
CA ALA A 293 -26.23 18.78 -40.44
C ALA A 293 -24.82 18.45 -39.91
N ALA A 294 -23.81 18.51 -40.79
CA ALA A 294 -22.43 18.25 -40.43
C ALA A 294 -21.86 19.33 -39.49
N ARG A 295 -22.20 20.61 -39.71
CA ARG A 295 -21.85 21.71 -38.79
C ARG A 295 -22.39 21.46 -37.39
N ALA A 296 -23.69 21.15 -37.27
CA ALA A 296 -24.30 20.85 -35.99
C ALA A 296 -23.71 19.59 -35.32
N SER A 297 -23.24 18.61 -36.12
CA SER A 297 -22.53 17.42 -35.61
C SER A 297 -21.14 17.78 -35.07
N LEU A 298 -20.39 18.60 -35.82
CA LEU A 298 -19.06 19.07 -35.44
C LEU A 298 -19.10 19.93 -34.17
N GLU A 299 -20.03 20.87 -34.07
CA GLU A 299 -20.23 21.70 -32.87
C GLU A 299 -20.48 20.81 -31.64
N ARG A 300 -21.42 19.86 -31.72
CA ARG A 300 -21.69 18.90 -30.64
C ARG A 300 -20.50 18.01 -30.30
N ALA A 301 -19.66 17.66 -31.27
CA ALA A 301 -18.46 16.87 -31.02
C ALA A 301 -17.34 17.71 -30.38
N ALA A 302 -17.21 18.98 -30.77
CA ALA A 302 -16.28 19.93 -30.18
C ALA A 302 -16.63 20.21 -28.72
N GLU A 303 -17.90 20.54 -28.43
CA GLU A 303 -18.39 20.75 -27.05
C GLU A 303 -18.11 19.53 -26.16
N ARG A 304 -18.40 18.31 -26.67
CA ARG A 304 -18.11 17.07 -25.94
C ARG A 304 -16.61 16.88 -25.69
N THR A 305 -15.74 17.18 -26.66
CA THR A 305 -14.28 17.13 -26.47
C THR A 305 -13.83 18.10 -25.38
N ASP A 306 -14.35 19.32 -25.38
CA ASP A 306 -14.03 20.34 -24.39
C ASP A 306 -14.50 19.95 -22.98
N ASP A 307 -15.72 19.43 -22.84
CA ASP A 307 -16.25 18.93 -21.57
C ASP A 307 -15.41 17.79 -21.00
N ARG A 308 -15.01 16.83 -21.84
CA ARG A 308 -14.15 15.70 -21.41
C ARG A 308 -12.75 16.18 -21.04
N ASN A 309 -12.21 17.15 -21.78
CA ASN A 309 -10.93 17.75 -21.44
C ASN A 309 -10.98 18.51 -20.10
N ALA A 310 -12.05 19.26 -19.86
CA ALA A 310 -12.29 19.96 -18.60
C ALA A 310 -12.38 18.98 -17.43
N LEU A 311 -13.12 17.88 -17.57
CA LEU A 311 -13.20 16.82 -16.56
C LEU A 311 -11.83 16.19 -16.28
N ARG A 312 -11.06 15.86 -17.32
CA ARG A 312 -9.70 15.33 -17.18
C ARG A 312 -8.83 16.24 -16.32
N TRP A 313 -8.79 17.54 -16.64
CA TRP A 313 -7.99 18.50 -15.89
C TRP A 313 -8.53 18.78 -14.50
N ALA A 314 -9.85 18.74 -14.29
CA ALA A 314 -10.45 18.85 -12.96
C ALA A 314 -10.00 17.70 -12.05
N LEU A 315 -9.95 16.47 -12.55
CA LEU A 315 -9.49 15.30 -11.79
C LEU A 315 -7.98 15.34 -11.51
N VAL A 316 -7.16 15.75 -12.48
CA VAL A 316 -5.72 15.98 -12.28
C VAL A 316 -5.47 17.06 -11.23
N GLY A 317 -6.18 18.19 -11.34
CA GLY A 317 -6.11 19.29 -10.38
C GLY A 317 -6.55 18.88 -8.98
N ALA A 318 -7.63 18.09 -8.86
CA ALA A 318 -8.09 17.54 -7.59
C ALA A 318 -7.05 16.57 -6.98
N ALA A 319 -6.46 15.68 -7.78
CA ALA A 319 -5.41 14.77 -7.32
C ALA A 319 -4.19 15.54 -6.78
N ALA A 320 -3.73 16.55 -7.52
CA ALA A 320 -2.63 17.42 -7.12
C ALA A 320 -2.98 18.20 -5.83
N GLY A 321 -4.19 18.74 -5.73
CA GLY A 321 -4.68 19.43 -4.55
C GLY A 321 -4.71 18.54 -3.30
N VAL A 322 -5.25 17.32 -3.42
CA VAL A 322 -5.26 16.34 -2.32
C VAL A 322 -3.84 15.91 -1.94
N TYR A 323 -2.94 15.77 -2.91
CA TYR A 323 -1.55 15.44 -2.66
C TYR A 323 -0.81 16.54 -1.89
N VAL A 324 -0.97 17.81 -2.30
CA VAL A 324 -0.42 18.96 -1.56
C VAL A 324 -1.03 19.03 -0.15
N TRP A 325 -2.35 18.86 -0.02
CA TRP A 325 -3.03 18.83 1.27
C TRP A 325 -2.52 17.71 2.18
N ASN A 326 -2.26 16.52 1.64
CA ASN A 326 -1.64 15.40 2.36
C ASN A 326 -0.28 15.78 2.97
N VAL A 327 0.58 16.49 2.23
CA VAL A 327 1.89 16.91 2.74
C VAL A 327 1.74 17.98 3.82
N LEU A 328 0.86 18.96 3.62
CA LEU A 328 0.58 20.03 4.59
C LEU A 328 -0.05 19.49 5.88
N ASP A 329 -0.98 18.55 5.79
CA ASP A 329 -1.57 17.88 6.96
C ASP A 329 -0.50 17.05 7.72
N ALA A 330 0.44 16.43 7.01
CA ALA A 330 1.56 15.70 7.63
C ALA A 330 2.54 16.66 8.34
N PHE A 331 2.69 17.89 7.86
CA PHE A 331 3.49 18.91 8.53
C PHE A 331 2.88 19.40 9.86
N GLY A 332 1.58 19.17 10.08
CA GLY A 332 0.92 19.45 11.36
C GLY A 332 -0.05 20.62 11.36
N LEU A 333 -0.58 21.02 10.19
CA LEU A 333 -1.77 21.89 10.14
C LEU A 333 -3.01 21.20 10.74
N GLY A 334 -3.02 19.86 10.76
CA GLY A 334 -3.89 19.09 11.63
C GLY A 334 -3.33 19.12 13.05
N THR A 335 -3.67 20.14 13.84
CA THR A 335 -3.39 20.17 15.27
C THR A 335 -3.82 18.86 15.92
N ALA A 336 -3.05 18.37 16.88
CA ALA A 336 -3.44 17.30 17.79
C ALA A 336 -4.60 17.79 18.66
N THR A 337 -5.78 17.99 18.07
CA THR A 337 -7.01 17.92 18.84
C THR A 337 -7.01 16.51 19.40
N GLY A 338 -7.01 16.37 20.73
CA GLY A 338 -7.22 15.10 21.40
C GLY A 338 -8.57 14.52 20.98
N THR A 339 -8.61 13.90 19.80
CA THR A 339 -9.71 13.03 19.42
C THR A 339 -9.53 11.82 20.29
N GLY A 340 -10.38 11.70 21.31
CA GLY A 340 -10.40 10.50 22.13
C GLY A 340 -10.67 9.30 21.22
N ASP A 341 -9.71 8.40 21.12
CA ASP A 341 -9.87 7.19 20.32
C ASP A 341 -10.79 6.23 21.09
N LEU A 342 -11.89 5.85 20.43
CA LEU A 342 -12.75 4.76 20.85
C LEU A 342 -12.22 3.48 20.22
N THR A 343 -11.56 2.65 21.01
CA THR A 343 -11.04 1.35 20.57
C THR A 343 -11.95 0.23 21.04
N TRP A 344 -12.35 -0.64 20.13
CA TRP A 344 -13.13 -1.84 20.43
C TRP A 344 -12.19 -3.04 20.45
N SER A 345 -12.18 -3.81 21.53
CA SER A 345 -11.49 -5.09 21.62
C SER A 345 -12.51 -6.21 21.82
N LEU A 346 -12.24 -7.37 21.21
CA LEU A 346 -13.09 -8.55 21.31
C LEU A 346 -12.22 -9.70 21.79
N ALA A 347 -12.47 -10.17 23.01
CA ALA A 347 -11.72 -11.25 23.63
C ALA A 347 -12.61 -12.50 23.76
N PRO A 348 -12.18 -13.66 23.25
CA PRO A 348 -12.93 -14.91 23.46
C PRO A 348 -12.82 -15.33 24.93
N ALA A 349 -13.95 -15.69 25.55
CA ALA A 349 -14.00 -16.35 26.85
C ALA A 349 -14.76 -17.69 26.75
N ALA A 350 -14.45 -18.62 27.65
CA ALA A 350 -15.11 -19.92 27.75
C ALA A 350 -16.59 -19.74 28.18
N GLY A 351 -17.44 -19.32 27.25
CA GLY A 351 -18.85 -18.98 27.50
C GLY A 351 -19.42 -17.84 26.65
N GLY A 352 -18.60 -17.14 25.85
CA GLY A 352 -19.04 -16.04 25.00
C GLY A 352 -17.89 -15.07 24.66
N GLY A 353 -18.10 -14.17 23.69
CA GLY A 353 -17.16 -13.10 23.40
C GLY A 353 -17.39 -11.88 24.29
N PHE A 354 -16.33 -11.36 24.93
CA PHE A 354 -16.38 -10.06 25.58
C PHE A 354 -16.05 -8.97 24.57
N VAL A 355 -16.94 -7.98 24.41
CA VAL A 355 -16.66 -6.74 23.68
C VAL A 355 -16.32 -5.67 24.71
N CYS A 356 -15.12 -5.13 24.64
CA CYS A 356 -14.69 -4.01 25.49
C CYS A 356 -14.52 -2.77 24.61
N ALA A 357 -15.26 -1.71 24.94
CA ALA A 357 -15.04 -0.39 24.37
C ALA A 357 -14.13 0.40 25.32
N THR A 358 -12.94 0.72 24.87
CA THR A 358 -11.99 1.53 25.61
C THR A 358 -11.98 2.91 24.99
N TRP A 359 -12.40 3.91 25.76
CA TRP A 359 -12.28 5.30 25.37
C TRP A 359 -11.10 5.91 26.10
N SER A 360 -10.09 6.36 25.34
CA SER A 360 -8.98 7.11 25.92
C SER A 360 -9.13 8.58 25.54
N VAL A 361 -9.28 9.45 26.53
CA VAL A 361 -9.13 10.90 26.35
C VAL A 361 -7.63 11.18 26.49
N ARG A 362 -6.98 11.63 25.41
CA ARG A 362 -5.56 12.02 25.40
C ARG A 362 -5.40 13.51 25.65
#